data_AF-A0AAV8Y9Y9-F1
#
_entry.id   AF-A0AAV8Y9Y9-F1
#
_cell.length_a   1.000
_cell.length_b   1.000
_cell.length_c   1.000
_cell.angle_alpha   90.00
_cell.angle_beta   90.00
_cell.angle_gamma   90.00
#
_symmetry.space_group_name_H-M   'P 1'
#
loop_
_entity.id
_entity.type
_entity.pdbx_description
1 polymer ?
#
loop_
_entity_poly.entity_id
_entity_poly.type
_entity_poly.pdbx_seq_one_letter_code
_entity_poly.pdbx_strand_id
1 'polypeptide(L)'
;MLKKAFGVDCLSDRQIFRWHKAFAEGREEVNDENRAGRPSTSSSDDNVKLVRDLLNTDRRLSVRLISETLDFTKTIVHEIVSESLGMRKAKKWISLNKI
;
A
#
# COMPACT_ATOMS: atom_id res chain seq x y z
N MET A 1 28.21 26.31 7.00
CA MET A 1 28.37 25.26 8.02
C MET A 1 28.11 23.86 7.46
N LEU A 2 26.97 23.57 6.82
CA LEU A 2 26.69 22.23 6.25
C LEU A 2 27.73 21.76 5.21
N LYS A 3 28.04 22.57 4.20
CA LYS A 3 29.11 22.26 3.21
C LYS A 3 30.49 22.07 3.84
N LYS A 4 30.76 22.71 4.99
CA LYS A 4 32.02 22.55 5.73
C LYS A 4 32.06 21.24 6.54
N ALA A 5 30.92 20.77 7.03
CA ALA A 5 30.81 19.54 7.80
C ALA A 5 30.70 18.29 6.90
N PHE A 6 29.97 18.38 5.78
CA PHE A 6 29.61 17.24 4.95
C PHE A 6 30.28 17.23 3.56
N GLY A 7 30.95 18.32 3.16
CA GLY A 7 31.72 18.38 1.91
C GLY A 7 30.90 17.93 0.69
N VAL A 8 31.36 16.87 0.04
CA VAL A 8 30.76 16.27 -1.16
C VAL A 8 29.43 15.56 -0.90
N ASP A 9 29.19 15.13 0.34
CA ASP A 9 27.95 14.46 0.76
C ASP A 9 26.88 15.46 1.22
N CYS A 10 27.15 16.76 1.11
CA CYS A 10 26.19 17.80 1.45
C CYS A 10 25.02 17.80 0.45
N LEU A 11 23.80 17.94 0.97
CA LEU A 11 22.61 18.18 0.16
C LEU A 11 22.81 19.40 -0.76
N SER A 12 22.22 19.33 -1.96
CA SER A 12 22.18 20.48 -2.87
C SER A 12 21.40 21.63 -2.24
N ASP A 13 21.71 22.87 -2.64
CA ASP A 13 21.05 24.06 -2.10
C ASP A 13 19.52 23.99 -2.29
N ARG A 14 19.04 23.41 -3.40
CA ARG A 14 17.62 23.16 -3.67
C ARG A 14 16.97 22.23 -2.63
N GLN A 15 17.64 21.16 -2.23
CA GLN A 15 17.13 20.23 -1.22
C GLN A 15 17.11 20.89 0.17
N ILE A 16 18.13 21.68 0.50
CA ILE A 16 18.19 22.43 1.76
C ILE A 16 17.02 23.40 1.85
N PHE A 17 16.74 24.18 0.80
CA PHE A 17 15.60 25.09 0.78
C PHE A 17 14.26 24.37 0.90
N ARG A 18 14.10 23.20 0.27
CA ARG A 18 12.89 22.38 0.40
C ARG A 18 12.65 21.95 1.85
N TRP A 19 13.68 21.43 2.51
CA TRP A 19 13.58 21.00 3.91
C TRP A 19 13.38 22.17 4.86
N HIS A 20 14.11 23.27 4.68
CA HIS A 20 13.93 24.49 5.46
C HIS A 20 12.48 24.99 5.40
N LYS A 21 11.90 25.04 4.19
CA LYS A 21 10.50 25.43 4.01
C LYS A 21 9.54 24.47 4.72
N ALA A 22 9.72 23.16 4.54
CA ALA A 22 8.85 22.17 5.17
C ALA A 22 8.87 22.27 6.71
N PHE A 23 10.06 22.45 7.30
CA PHE A 23 10.20 22.66 8.75
C PHE A 23 9.59 23.99 9.21
N ALA A 24 9.75 25.07 8.43
CA ALA A 24 9.11 26.35 8.72
C ALA A 24 7.57 26.28 8.64
N GLU A 25 7.03 25.37 7.83
CA GLU A 25 5.59 25.09 7.70
C GLU A 25 5.08 24.11 8.79
N GLY A 26 5.92 23.72 9.75
CA GLY A 26 5.52 22.92 10.91
C GLY A 26 5.67 21.41 10.75
N ARG A 27 6.33 20.93 9.68
CA ARG A 27 6.78 19.54 9.63
C ARG A 27 7.81 19.29 10.73
N GLU A 28 7.71 18.18 11.44
CA GLU A 28 8.73 17.76 12.42
C GLU A 28 9.42 16.44 12.00
N GLU A 29 8.79 15.66 11.12
CA GLU A 29 9.30 14.36 10.68
C GLU A 29 10.37 14.49 9.58
N VAL A 30 11.49 13.80 9.76
CA VAL A 30 12.58 13.73 8.77
C VAL A 30 12.40 12.56 7.79
N ASN A 31 11.53 11.60 8.12
CA ASN A 31 11.22 10.48 7.24
C ASN A 31 10.55 10.96 5.95
N ASP A 32 10.71 10.21 4.86
CA ASP A 32 9.99 10.46 3.63
C ASP A 32 8.47 10.37 3.86
N GLU A 33 7.73 11.26 3.21
CA GLU A 33 6.28 11.14 3.14
C GLU A 33 5.89 9.86 2.40
N ASN A 34 4.67 9.37 2.67
CA ASN A 34 4.09 8.27 1.92
C ASN A 34 4.16 8.57 0.43
N ARG A 35 4.98 7.80 -0.28
CA ARG A 35 5.12 7.93 -1.72
C ARG A 35 3.86 7.38 -2.37
N ALA A 36 3.16 8.21 -3.13
CA ALA A 36 2.13 7.72 -4.03
C ALA A 36 2.79 6.79 -5.06
N GLY A 37 2.66 5.48 -4.85
CA GLY A 37 3.06 4.48 -5.84
C GLY A 37 2.17 4.54 -7.07
N ARG A 38 2.48 3.71 -8.07
CA ARG A 38 1.56 3.49 -9.19
C ARG A 38 0.28 2.84 -8.65
N PRO A 39 -0.92 3.41 -8.87
CA PRO A 39 -2.15 2.73 -8.53
C PRO A 39 -2.22 1.42 -9.30
N SER A 40 -2.38 0.30 -8.61
CA SER A 40 -2.60 -0.98 -9.28
C SER A 40 -3.98 -0.96 -9.91
N THR A 41 -4.08 -1.35 -11.18
CA THR A 41 -5.38 -1.46 -11.88
C THR A 41 -6.26 -2.57 -11.30
N SER A 42 -5.69 -3.40 -10.42
CA SER A 42 -6.38 -4.44 -9.65
C SER A 42 -7.34 -3.89 -8.61
N SER A 43 -7.08 -2.68 -8.09
CA SER A 43 -7.73 -2.11 -6.90
C SER A 43 -9.00 -1.29 -7.18
N SER A 44 -9.62 -1.45 -8.35
CA SER A 44 -10.92 -0.82 -8.59
C SER A 44 -11.93 -1.24 -7.53
N ASP A 45 -12.71 -0.28 -7.01
CA ASP A 45 -13.70 -0.52 -5.95
C ASP A 45 -14.68 -1.65 -6.31
N ASP A 46 -15.02 -1.79 -7.59
CA ASP A 46 -15.87 -2.86 -8.10
C ASP A 46 -15.22 -4.25 -7.95
N ASN A 47 -13.94 -4.39 -8.30
CA ASN A 47 -13.21 -5.65 -8.18
C ASN A 47 -13.05 -6.05 -6.71
N VAL A 48 -12.74 -5.09 -5.84
CA VAL A 48 -12.64 -5.29 -4.40
C VAL A 48 -13.98 -5.76 -3.83
N LYS A 49 -15.09 -5.18 -4.29
CA LYS A 49 -16.45 -5.57 -3.89
C LYS A 49 -16.78 -7.01 -4.32
N LEU A 50 -16.51 -7.38 -5.57
CA LEU A 50 -16.77 -8.74 -6.07
C LEU A 50 -16.02 -9.81 -5.26
N VAL A 51 -14.73 -9.59 -4.99
CA VAL A 51 -13.93 -10.51 -4.17
C VAL A 51 -14.45 -10.58 -2.74
N ARG A 52 -14.84 -9.43 -2.15
CA ARG A 52 -15.41 -9.36 -0.80
C ARG A 52 -16.72 -10.14 -0.69
N ASP A 53 -17.62 -9.97 -1.65
CA ASP A 53 -18.93 -10.62 -1.64
C ASP A 53 -18.80 -12.14 -1.80
N LEU A 54 -17.88 -12.59 -2.68
CA LEU A 54 -17.58 -14.01 -2.86
C LEU A 54 -16.99 -14.62 -1.57
N LEU A 55 -16.06 -13.93 -0.91
CA LEU A 55 -15.50 -14.37 0.37
C LEU A 55 -16.49 -14.31 1.53
N ASN A 56 -17.47 -13.41 1.50
CA ASN A 56 -18.54 -13.39 2.49
C ASN A 56 -19.49 -14.59 2.34
N THR A 57 -19.62 -15.12 1.12
CA THR A 57 -20.38 -16.35 0.85
C THR A 57 -19.62 -17.58 1.31
N ASP A 58 -18.34 -17.73 0.90
CA ASP A 58 -17.47 -18.81 1.39
C ASP A 58 -16.04 -18.32 1.70
N ARG A 59 -15.74 -18.23 2.99
CA ARG A 59 -14.43 -17.84 3.50
C ARG A 59 -13.36 -18.91 3.35
N ARG A 60 -13.66 -20.11 2.84
CA ARG A 60 -12.66 -21.19 2.65
C ARG A 60 -12.07 -21.22 1.24
N LEU A 61 -12.65 -20.46 0.30
CA LEU A 61 -12.21 -20.42 -1.10
C LEU A 61 -10.71 -20.13 -1.24
N SER A 62 -10.07 -20.82 -2.17
CA SER A 62 -8.67 -20.59 -2.52
C SER A 62 -8.53 -19.38 -3.45
N VAL A 63 -7.35 -18.74 -3.44
CA VAL A 63 -7.02 -17.68 -4.40
C VAL A 63 -7.24 -18.16 -5.83
N ARG A 64 -6.90 -19.42 -6.12
CA ARG A 64 -7.11 -20.05 -7.43
C ARG A 64 -8.58 -20.10 -7.81
N LEU A 65 -9.44 -20.55 -6.90
CA LEU A 65 -10.87 -20.71 -7.20
C LEU A 65 -11.56 -19.34 -7.36
N ILE A 66 -11.16 -18.35 -6.56
CA ILE A 66 -11.64 -16.95 -6.70
C ILE A 66 -11.22 -16.38 -8.06
N SER A 67 -9.96 -16.59 -8.44
CA SER A 67 -9.40 -16.19 -9.74
C SER A 67 -10.18 -16.80 -10.90
N GLU A 68 -10.46 -18.10 -10.85
CA GLU A 68 -11.26 -18.80 -11.88
C GLU A 68 -12.73 -18.35 -11.89
N THR A 69 -13.30 -17.99 -10.74
CA THR A 69 -14.72 -17.57 -10.63
C THR A 69 -14.96 -16.16 -11.16
N LEU A 70 -14.01 -15.24 -10.93
CA LEU A 70 -14.14 -13.82 -11.28
C LEU A 70 -13.34 -13.43 -12.53
N ASP A 71 -12.72 -14.40 -13.21
CA ASP A 71 -11.80 -14.20 -14.34
C ASP A 71 -10.70 -13.17 -14.04
N PHE A 72 -10.15 -13.24 -12.82
CA PHE A 72 -9.05 -12.39 -12.38
C PHE A 72 -7.75 -13.17 -12.39
N THR A 73 -6.63 -12.48 -12.59
CA THR A 73 -5.33 -13.11 -12.34
C THR A 73 -5.15 -13.38 -10.86
N LYS A 74 -4.44 -14.47 -10.51
CA LYS A 74 -4.15 -14.81 -9.11
C LYS A 74 -3.44 -13.68 -8.36
N THR A 75 -2.61 -12.91 -9.05
CA THR A 75 -1.91 -11.75 -8.50
C THR A 75 -2.88 -10.66 -8.05
N ILE A 76 -3.85 -10.30 -8.89
CA ILE A 76 -4.92 -9.34 -8.58
C ILE A 76 -5.71 -9.80 -7.35
N VAL A 77 -6.13 -11.07 -7.33
CA VAL A 77 -6.87 -11.62 -6.18
C VAL A 77 -6.02 -11.58 -4.92
N HIS A 78 -4.74 -11.93 -5.00
CA HIS A 78 -3.85 -11.87 -3.85
C HIS A 78 -3.76 -10.44 -3.30
N GLU A 79 -3.47 -9.47 -4.17
CA GLU A 79 -3.35 -8.05 -3.83
C GLU A 79 -4.63 -7.51 -3.19
N ILE A 80 -5.80 -7.77 -3.78
CA ILE A 80 -7.09 -7.37 -3.22
C ILE A 80 -7.30 -7.95 -1.81
N VAL A 81 -7.05 -9.25 -1.63
CA VAL A 81 -7.37 -9.92 -0.37
C VAL A 81 -6.36 -9.52 0.73
N SER A 82 -5.08 -9.34 0.41
CA SER A 82 -4.06 -8.95 1.39
C SER A 82 -4.03 -7.45 1.66
N GLU A 83 -4.07 -6.61 0.62
CA GLU A 83 -3.84 -5.16 0.74
C GLU A 83 -5.16 -4.40 0.88
N SER A 84 -6.14 -4.65 0.00
CA SER A 84 -7.41 -3.90 0.02
C SER A 84 -8.38 -4.39 1.09
N LEU A 85 -8.44 -5.71 1.35
CA LEU A 85 -9.33 -6.31 2.35
C LEU A 85 -8.63 -6.58 3.70
N GLY A 86 -7.29 -6.53 3.75
CA GLY A 86 -6.53 -6.78 4.97
C GLY A 86 -6.78 -8.17 5.55
N MET A 87 -6.94 -9.19 4.71
CA MET A 87 -7.28 -10.55 5.14
C MET A 87 -6.10 -11.51 5.00
N ARG A 88 -6.02 -12.47 5.92
CA ARG A 88 -5.06 -13.58 5.90
C ARG A 88 -5.79 -14.91 5.82
N LYS A 89 -5.25 -15.85 5.04
CA LYS A 89 -5.77 -17.22 4.97
C LYS A 89 -5.17 -18.11 6.05
N ALA A 90 -6.02 -18.69 6.88
CA ALA A 90 -5.71 -19.86 7.71
C ALA A 90 -6.54 -21.05 7.20
N LYS A 91 -7.38 -21.67 8.04
CA LYS A 91 -8.44 -22.59 7.56
C LYS A 91 -9.54 -21.86 6.76
N LYS A 92 -9.72 -20.58 7.05
CA LYS A 92 -10.63 -19.63 6.37
C LYS A 92 -9.96 -18.26 6.33
N TRP A 93 -10.47 -17.36 5.51
CA TRP A 93 -10.03 -15.97 5.47
C TRP A 93 -10.48 -15.20 6.72
N ILE A 94 -9.52 -14.56 7.38
CA ILE A 94 -9.69 -13.79 8.62
C ILE A 94 -9.23 -12.36 8.35
N SER A 95 -10.01 -11.36 8.75
CA SER A 95 -9.61 -9.95 8.63
C SER A 95 -8.67 -9.60 9.77
N LEU A 96 -7.56 -8.94 9.46
CA LEU A 96 -6.56 -8.50 10.42
C LEU A 96 -6.95 -7.19 11.12
N ASN A 97 -7.88 -6.42 10.54
CA ASN A 97 -8.35 -5.14 11.09
C ASN A 97 -9.42 -5.29 12.18
N LYS A 98 -9.59 -6.48 12.76
CA LYS A 98 -10.66 -6.80 13.72
C LYS A 98 -10.16 -7.42 15.04
N ILE A 99 -8.90 -7.18 15.39
CA ILE A 99 -8.32 -7.49 16.71
C ILE A 99 -8.24 -6.20 17.52
#